data_AF-A0A4U7B4B6-F1
#
_entry.id   AF-A0A4U7B4B6-F1
#
_cell.length_a   1.000
_cell.length_b   1.000
_cell.length_c   1.000
_cell.angle_alpha   90.00
_cell.angle_beta   90.00
_cell.angle_gamma   90.00
#
_symmetry.space_group_name_H-M   'P 1'
#
loop_
_entity.id
_entity.type
_entity.pdbx_description
1 polymer ?
#
loop_
_entity_poly.entity_id
_entity_poly.type
_entity_poly.pdbx_seq_one_letter_code
_entity_poly.pdbx_strand_id
1 'polypeptide(L)'
;MVNRGVIKEAAVARADDSALEKMASALGASKDTVEIRVGGKSTYTADRGKKLGWKPQYPPEHILDDAENEVELILQTMQARKTTA
;
A
#
# COMPACT_ATOMS: atom_id res chain seq x y z
N MET A 1 -8.47 -0.10 9.28
CA MET A 1 -8.28 1.18 10.01
C MET A 1 -9.56 1.74 10.63
N VAL A 2 -10.70 1.79 9.92
CA VAL A 2 -12.02 2.14 10.53
C VAL A 2 -12.37 1.20 11.67
N ASN A 3 -12.26 -0.12 11.44
CA ASN A 3 -12.50 -1.16 12.46
C ASN A 3 -11.58 -1.04 13.69
N ARG A 4 -10.52 -0.24 13.60
CA ARG A 4 -9.55 0.05 14.68
C ARG A 4 -9.71 1.48 15.23
N GLY A 5 -10.74 2.22 14.82
CA GLY A 5 -11.02 3.58 15.26
C GLY A 5 -10.02 4.65 14.80
N VAL A 6 -9.11 4.34 13.87
CA VAL A 6 -8.05 5.28 13.44
C VAL A 6 -8.56 6.31 12.43
N ILE A 7 -9.55 5.94 11.61
CA ILE A 7 -10.21 6.81 10.64
C ILE A 7 -11.73 6.70 10.80
N LYS A 8 -12.45 7.77 10.46
CA LYS A 8 -13.89 7.90 10.72
C LYS A 8 -14.75 7.06 9.79
N GLU A 9 -14.35 6.92 8.54
CA GLU A 9 -15.14 6.27 7.49
C GLU A 9 -14.27 5.50 6.51
N ALA A 10 -14.86 4.52 5.82
CA ALA A 10 -14.20 3.68 4.83
C ALA A 10 -14.32 4.25 3.40
N ALA A 11 -14.75 5.50 3.25
CA ALA A 11 -14.97 6.11 1.95
C ALA A 11 -13.66 6.24 1.17
N VAL A 12 -13.69 5.84 -0.10
CA VAL A 12 -12.55 5.99 -1.02
C VAL A 12 -12.91 7.06 -2.03
N ALA A 13 -12.09 8.10 -2.10
CA ALA A 13 -12.22 9.18 -3.06
C ALA A 13 -10.93 9.33 -3.88
N ARG A 14 -11.03 9.99 -5.03
CA ARG A 14 -9.85 10.41 -5.78
C ARG A 14 -9.08 11.44 -4.96
N ALA A 15 -7.75 11.39 -5.04
CA ALA A 15 -6.90 12.40 -4.44
C ALA A 15 -7.22 13.76 -5.08
N ASP A 16 -7.50 14.75 -4.24
CA ASP A 16 -7.65 16.13 -4.68
C ASP A 16 -6.30 16.76 -5.02
N ASP A 17 -6.31 17.99 -5.52
CA ASP A 17 -5.10 18.69 -5.91
C ASP A 17 -4.09 18.87 -4.76
N SER A 18 -4.58 19.15 -3.54
CA SER A 18 -3.70 19.32 -2.38
C SER A 18 -3.03 18.02 -1.97
N ALA A 19 -3.76 16.90 -2.04
CA ALA A 19 -3.22 15.58 -1.80
C ALA A 19 -2.18 15.20 -2.87
N LEU A 20 -2.48 15.46 -4.15
CA LEU A 20 -1.57 15.16 -5.25
C LEU A 20 -0.26 15.99 -5.15
N GLU A 21 -0.31 17.24 -4.72
CA GLU A 21 0.89 18.06 -4.48
C GLU A 21 1.78 17.51 -3.37
N LYS A 22 1.19 17.04 -2.27
CA LYS A 22 1.93 16.40 -1.17
C LYS A 22 2.56 15.09 -1.62
N MET A 23 1.83 14.28 -2.38
CA MET A 23 2.34 13.03 -2.96
C MET A 23 3.50 13.31 -3.92
N ALA A 24 3.35 14.29 -4.81
CA ALA A 24 4.38 14.71 -5.76
C ALA A 24 5.67 15.13 -5.05
N SER A 25 5.54 15.93 -3.98
CA SER A 25 6.67 16.37 -3.16
C SER A 25 7.40 15.20 -2.50
N ALA A 26 6.65 14.25 -1.93
CA ALA A 26 7.22 13.05 -1.31
C ALA A 26 7.91 12.12 -2.33
N LEU A 27 7.39 12.07 -3.56
CA LEU A 27 7.94 11.26 -4.65
C LEU A 27 9.08 11.94 -5.42
N GLY A 28 9.37 13.22 -5.13
CA GLY A 28 10.31 14.01 -5.92
C GLY A 28 9.89 14.12 -7.40
N ALA A 29 8.58 14.25 -7.66
CA ALA A 29 7.98 14.17 -8.98
C ALA A 29 7.01 15.33 -9.24
N SER A 30 6.52 15.48 -10.48
CA SER A 30 5.43 16.43 -10.78
C SER A 30 4.07 15.81 -10.47
N LYS A 31 3.08 16.67 -10.18
CA LYS A 31 1.70 16.28 -9.90
C LYS A 31 1.12 15.33 -10.96
N ASP A 32 1.37 15.65 -12.22
CA ASP A 32 0.85 14.90 -13.38
C ASP A 32 1.45 13.49 -13.51
N THR A 33 2.56 13.21 -12.82
CA THR A 33 3.24 11.90 -12.86
C THR A 33 2.96 11.04 -11.62
N VAL A 34 2.18 11.54 -10.66
CA VAL A 34 1.88 10.79 -9.42
C VAL A 34 1.15 9.48 -9.73
N GLU A 35 0.14 9.50 -10.60
CA GLU A 35 -0.67 8.31 -10.91
C GLU A 35 0.16 7.17 -11.51
N ILE A 36 1.02 7.48 -12.50
CA ILE A 36 1.85 6.47 -13.17
C ILE A 36 2.99 5.92 -12.29
N ARG A 37 3.36 6.64 -11.21
CA ARG A 37 4.43 6.22 -10.29
C ARG A 37 3.92 5.35 -9.14
N VAL A 38 2.69 5.58 -8.70
CA VAL A 38 2.10 4.90 -7.54
C VAL A 38 1.18 3.76 -7.97
N GLY A 39 0.51 3.90 -9.11
CA GLY A 39 -0.47 2.96 -9.60
C GLY A 39 -0.09 2.32 -10.94
N GLY A 40 -1.04 1.57 -11.48
CA GLY A 40 -0.92 0.90 -12.78
C GLY A 40 -0.82 -0.62 -12.66
N LYS A 41 -0.90 -1.28 -13.82
CA LYS A 41 -0.79 -2.74 -13.90
C LYS A 41 0.68 -3.14 -13.77
N SER A 42 1.05 -3.76 -12.66
CA SER A 42 2.35 -4.41 -12.55
C SER A 42 2.44 -5.56 -13.55
N THR A 43 3.44 -5.52 -14.43
CA THR A 43 3.75 -6.59 -15.38
C THR A 43 4.78 -7.59 -14.83
N TYR A 44 5.29 -7.37 -13.61
CA TYR A 44 6.24 -8.25 -12.96
C TYR A 44 5.52 -9.42 -12.31
N THR A 45 5.42 -10.54 -13.04
CA THR A 45 4.85 -11.80 -12.53
C THR A 45 5.86 -12.93 -12.60
N ALA A 46 5.97 -13.74 -11.55
CA ALA A 46 6.86 -14.91 -11.50
C ALA A 46 6.34 -16.14 -12.31
N ASP A 47 5.78 -15.91 -13.50
CA ASP A 47 5.11 -16.92 -14.32
C ASP A 47 6.04 -18.08 -14.73
N ARG A 48 7.30 -17.77 -15.06
CA ARG A 48 8.29 -18.78 -15.44
C ARG A 48 8.57 -19.79 -14.32
N GLY A 49 8.58 -19.34 -13.06
CA GLY A 49 8.79 -20.23 -11.92
C GLY A 49 7.69 -21.28 -11.82
N LYS A 50 6.43 -20.85 -11.97
CA LYS A 50 5.26 -21.75 -11.95
C LYS A 50 5.36 -22.83 -13.04
N LYS A 51 5.82 -22.47 -14.25
CA LYS A 51 6.04 -23.41 -15.37
C LYS A 51 7.12 -24.45 -15.09
N LEU A 52 8.08 -24.14 -14.21
CA LEU A 52 9.14 -25.06 -13.79
C LEU A 52 8.78 -25.86 -12.53
N GLY A 53 7.52 -25.78 -12.06
CA GLY A 53 7.04 -26.49 -10.89
C GLY A 53 7.28 -25.78 -9.56
N TRP A 54 7.87 -24.58 -9.56
CA TRP A 54 7.96 -23.76 -8.36
C TRP A 54 6.58 -23.31 -7.91
N LYS A 55 6.31 -23.48 -6.61
CA LYS A 55 5.07 -23.03 -5.98
C LYS A 55 5.43 -21.98 -4.92
N PRO A 56 4.85 -20.76 -4.99
CA PRO A 56 5.06 -19.78 -3.95
C PRO A 56 4.47 -20.29 -2.63
N GLN A 57 5.17 -20.07 -1.53
CA GLN A 57 4.62 -20.27 -0.19
C GLN A 57 3.44 -19.32 0.06
N TYR A 58 3.58 -18.07 -0.40
CA TYR A 58 2.55 -17.03 -0.34
C TYR A 58 2.21 -16.57 -1.76
N PRO A 59 1.05 -16.97 -2.32
CA PRO A 59 0.63 -16.52 -3.64
C PRO A 59 0.31 -15.01 -3.63
N PRO A 60 0.23 -14.34 -4.80
CA PRO A 60 -0.08 -12.91 -4.87
C PRO A 60 -1.35 -12.50 -4.12
N GLU A 61 -2.34 -13.40 -4.07
CA GLU A 61 -3.63 -13.18 -3.40
C GLU A 61 -3.52 -13.21 -1.87
N HIS A 62 -2.46 -13.80 -1.30
CA HIS A 62 -2.26 -13.93 0.16
C HIS A 62 -2.30 -12.59 0.88
N ILE A 63 -1.87 -11.50 0.22
CA ILE A 63 -1.91 -10.17 0.82
C ILE A 63 -3.33 -9.72 1.17
N LEU A 64 -4.35 -10.23 0.46
CA LEU A 64 -5.74 -9.90 0.75
C LEU A 64 -6.22 -10.58 2.04
N ASP A 65 -5.73 -11.80 2.31
CA ASP A 65 -6.04 -12.55 3.52
C ASP A 65 -5.31 -11.97 4.74
N ASP A 66 -4.07 -11.52 4.55
CA ASP A 66 -3.19 -11.04 5.63
C ASP A 66 -3.21 -9.51 5.82
N ALA A 67 -3.98 -8.79 5.00
CA ALA A 67 -4.04 -7.32 5.00
C ALA A 67 -4.35 -6.74 6.39
N GLU A 68 -5.21 -7.40 7.16
CA GLU A 68 -5.59 -6.93 8.50
C GLU A 68 -4.42 -7.03 9.50
N ASN A 69 -3.62 -8.09 9.42
CA ASN A 69 -2.43 -8.27 10.27
C ASN A 69 -1.35 -7.26 9.92
N GLU A 70 -1.13 -6.98 8.63
CA GLU A 70 -0.21 -5.94 8.17
C GLU A 70 -0.62 -4.55 8.68
N VAL A 71 -1.91 -4.21 8.61
CA VAL A 71 -2.41 -2.93 9.15
C VAL A 71 -2.18 -2.83 10.65
N GLU A 72 -2.40 -3.92 11.40
CA GLU A 72 -2.14 -3.97 12.83
C GLU A 72 -0.67 -3.69 13.14
N LEU A 73 0.25 -4.39 12.45
CA LEU A 73 1.69 -4.23 12.62
C LEU A 73 2.16 -2.79 12.34
N ILE A 74 1.66 -2.18 11.26
CA ILE A 74 1.97 -0.78 10.91
C ILE A 74 1.54 0.17 12.03
N LEU A 75 0.32 0.02 12.54
CA LEU A 75 -0.21 0.90 13.57
C LEU A 75 0.55 0.77 14.90
N GLN A 76 0.91 -0.45 15.30
CA GLN A 76 1.74 -0.69 16.47
C GLN A 76 3.12 -0.04 16.32
N THR A 77 3.74 -0.20 15.14
CA THR A 77 5.05 0.39 14.85
C THR A 77 5.01 1.92 14.89
N MET A 78 3.96 2.54 14.34
CA MET A 78 3.79 3.99 14.37
C MET A 78 3.60 4.53 15.79
N GLN A 79 2.87 3.80 16.65
CA GLN A 79 2.71 4.16 18.06
C GLN A 79 4.04 4.06 18.81
N ALA A 80 4.78 2.97 18.63
CA ALA A 80 6.08 2.78 19.27
C ALA A 80 7.09 3.90 18.91
N ARG A 81 7.11 4.31 17.63
CA ARG A 81 7.96 5.42 17.16
C ARG A 81 7.59 6.77 17.78
N LYS A 82 6.30 7.03 18.02
CA LYS A 82 5.85 8.27 18.69
C LYS A 82 6.24 8.32 20.17
N THR A 83 6.29 7.18 20.84
CA THR A 83 6.66 7.11 22.27
C THR A 83 8.17 7.21 22.50
N THR A 84 8.97 7.00 21.45
CA THR A 84 10.45 7.01 21.52
C THR A 84 11.06 8.35 21.03
N ALA A 85 10.23 9.24 20.46
CA ALA A 85 10.61 10.58 20.00
C ALA A 85 10.16 11.64 21.01
#